data_AF-A0A0A0HK54-F1
#
_entry.id   AF-A0A0A0HK54-F1
#
_cell.length_a   1.000
_cell.length_b   1.000
_cell.length_c   1.000
_cell.angle_alpha   90.00
_cell.angle_beta   90.00
_cell.angle_gamma   90.00
#
_symmetry.space_group_name_H-M   'P 1'
#
loop_
_entity.id
_entity.type
_entity.pdbx_description
1 polymer ?
#
loop_
_entity_poly.entity_id
_entity_poly.type
_entity_poly.pdbx_seq_one_letter_code
_entity_poly.pdbx_strand_id
1 'polypeptide(L)'
;MAVLPTLLLVDDEAHSLNAMRMALEDEFECLTAGDAEEATRLMAEHDVQVIFCDQRMPGRSGVAFLTEVRDRWPEAVRIIITGFTETNDMIAAINEAGIYQFVTKPWHPDHLLMTAKNAADLFRLSREHERMSLEMRYLARNVESKLEQQRRALREGLGFEKVLRAPNSPLNAVIAQARQYASFDVPVLITGEAGTGKAALARAMHYGSLRADRPFQEIDCTGVEDDILELELFGARRGAIAGLQTGKVGLLQKADRGTLFLNGLAGLSPRMQLALLRVAREGAFRPLGSHETQRVDSASIGRGGS
;
A
#
# COMPACT_ATOMS: atom_id res chain seq x y z
N MET A 1 -19.86 -22.57 -27.87
CA MET A 1 -19.85 -21.34 -28.69
C MET A 1 -19.41 -20.22 -27.78
N ALA A 2 -18.43 -19.40 -28.18
CA ALA A 2 -18.06 -18.22 -27.40
C ALA A 2 -19.26 -17.26 -27.42
N VAL A 3 -19.63 -16.72 -26.24
CA VAL A 3 -20.68 -15.71 -26.15
C VAL A 3 -20.09 -14.42 -26.72
N LEU A 4 -20.76 -13.85 -27.74
CA LEU A 4 -20.31 -12.59 -28.34
C LEU A 4 -20.55 -11.42 -27.37
N PRO A 5 -19.70 -10.40 -27.37
CA PRO A 5 -19.94 -9.20 -26.57
C PRO A 5 -21.20 -8.48 -27.04
N THR A 6 -22.03 -8.03 -26.10
CA THR A 6 -23.28 -7.32 -26.39
C THR A 6 -23.03 -5.81 -26.53
N LEU A 7 -23.44 -5.25 -27.68
CA LEU A 7 -23.41 -3.82 -27.98
C LEU A 7 -24.84 -3.27 -28.03
N LEU A 8 -25.01 -2.02 -27.62
CA LEU A 8 -26.26 -1.28 -27.81
C LEU A 8 -26.05 -0.12 -28.80
N LEU A 9 -26.84 -0.10 -29.86
CA LEU A 9 -26.85 0.93 -30.89
C LEU A 9 -28.10 1.78 -30.72
N VAL A 10 -27.94 3.09 -30.51
CA VAL A 10 -29.05 4.02 -30.25
C VAL A 10 -29.01 5.15 -31.28
N ASP A 11 -30.04 5.24 -32.12
CA ASP A 11 -30.19 6.26 -33.16
C ASP A 11 -31.67 6.29 -33.58
N ASP A 12 -32.27 7.46 -33.79
CA ASP A 12 -33.67 7.58 -34.22
C ASP A 12 -33.86 7.23 -35.71
N GLU A 13 -32.77 7.25 -36.49
CA GLU A 13 -32.78 6.86 -37.89
C GLU A 13 -32.56 5.34 -38.06
N ALA A 14 -33.62 4.64 -38.48
CA ALA A 14 -33.56 3.20 -38.75
C ALA A 14 -32.50 2.81 -39.80
N HIS A 15 -32.17 3.69 -40.75
CA HIS A 15 -31.11 3.42 -41.73
C HIS A 15 -29.72 3.40 -41.07
N SER A 16 -29.45 4.34 -40.16
CA SER A 16 -28.21 4.44 -39.41
C SER A 16 -28.02 3.23 -38.48
N LEU A 17 -29.08 2.81 -37.76
CA LEU A 17 -29.08 1.59 -36.96
C LEU A 17 -28.74 0.34 -37.79
N ASN A 18 -29.39 0.18 -38.95
CA ASN A 18 -29.14 -0.96 -39.82
C ASN A 18 -27.71 -0.98 -40.37
N ALA A 19 -27.17 0.17 -40.77
CA ALA A 19 -25.81 0.27 -41.27
C ALA A 19 -24.77 -0.08 -40.18
N MET A 20 -24.97 0.40 -38.94
CA MET A 20 -24.11 0.04 -37.81
C MET A 20 -24.21 -1.44 -37.47
N ARG A 21 -25.44 -1.99 -37.43
CA ARG A 21 -25.67 -3.41 -37.16
C ARG A 21 -24.97 -4.29 -38.21
N MET A 22 -25.14 -4.00 -39.50
CA MET A 22 -24.47 -4.73 -40.58
C MET A 22 -22.94 -4.68 -40.48
N ALA A 23 -22.37 -3.59 -39.95
CA ALA A 23 -20.92 -3.46 -39.79
C ALA A 23 -20.36 -4.21 -38.57
N LEU A 24 -21.20 -4.61 -37.62
CA LEU A 24 -20.78 -5.12 -36.30
C LEU A 24 -21.31 -6.52 -35.97
N GLU A 25 -22.37 -6.99 -36.65
CA GLU A 25 -23.08 -8.24 -36.32
C GLU A 25 -22.23 -9.52 -36.43
N ASP A 26 -21.17 -9.51 -37.24
CA ASP A 26 -20.27 -10.66 -37.38
C ASP A 26 -19.43 -10.94 -36.12
N GLU A 27 -19.20 -9.93 -35.28
CA GLU A 27 -18.32 -10.01 -34.10
C GLU A 27 -19.01 -9.67 -32.78
N PHE A 28 -20.24 -9.17 -32.83
CA PHE A 28 -20.95 -8.64 -31.68
C PHE A 28 -22.44 -8.97 -31.71
N GLU A 29 -23.01 -9.17 -30.53
CA GLU A 29 -24.47 -9.20 -30.38
C GLU A 29 -24.99 -7.77 -30.34
N CYS A 30 -25.64 -7.33 -31.42
CA CYS A 30 -26.10 -5.95 -31.56
C CYS A 30 -27.57 -5.81 -31.13
N LEU A 31 -27.80 -5.08 -30.04
CA LEU A 31 -29.11 -4.56 -29.65
C LEU A 31 -29.30 -3.18 -30.27
N THR A 32 -30.53 -2.85 -30.67
CA THR A 32 -30.86 -1.56 -31.29
C THR A 32 -32.01 -0.89 -30.55
N ALA A 33 -31.92 0.43 -30.36
CA ALA A 33 -32.98 1.25 -29.79
C ALA A 33 -33.18 2.52 -30.63
N GLY A 34 -34.44 2.91 -30.84
CA GLY A 34 -34.80 4.14 -31.56
C GLY A 34 -34.76 5.40 -30.68
N ASP A 35 -34.77 5.24 -29.36
CA ASP A 35 -34.77 6.33 -28.40
C ASP A 35 -34.09 5.95 -27.08
N ALA A 36 -33.89 6.95 -26.22
CA ALA A 36 -33.24 6.78 -24.92
C ALA A 36 -34.05 5.94 -23.92
N GLU A 37 -35.39 5.91 -24.02
CA GLU A 37 -36.24 5.13 -23.11
C GLU A 37 -36.13 3.64 -23.41
N GLU A 38 -36.20 3.28 -24.69
CA GLU A 38 -35.97 1.92 -25.17
C GLU A 38 -34.55 1.45 -24.85
N ALA A 39 -33.54 2.30 -25.10
CA ALA A 39 -32.16 1.99 -24.74
C ALA A 39 -32.01 1.71 -23.24
N THR A 40 -32.67 2.50 -22.39
CA THR A 40 -32.65 2.30 -20.93
C THR A 40 -33.30 0.98 -20.50
N ARG A 41 -34.37 0.55 -21.18
CA ARG A 41 -34.98 -0.78 -20.93
C ARG A 41 -34.01 -1.90 -21.28
N LEU A 42 -33.39 -1.83 -22.46
CA LEU A 42 -32.44 -2.85 -22.90
C LEU A 42 -31.21 -2.94 -21.97
N MET A 43 -30.69 -1.81 -21.49
CA MET A 43 -29.61 -1.77 -20.49
C MET A 43 -29.98 -2.42 -19.15
N ALA A 44 -31.28 -2.44 -18.79
CA ALA A 44 -31.75 -3.08 -17.56
C ALA A 44 -31.92 -4.60 -17.72
N GLU A 45 -32.17 -5.07 -18.94
CA GLU A 45 -32.44 -6.47 -19.27
C GLU A 45 -31.19 -7.24 -19.71
N HIS A 46 -30.20 -6.54 -20.28
CA HIS A 46 -29.00 -7.13 -20.88
C HIS A 46 -27.69 -6.57 -20.29
N ASP A 47 -26.64 -7.40 -20.24
CA ASP A 47 -25.28 -6.99 -19.82
C ASP A 47 -24.54 -6.32 -21.00
N VAL A 48 -24.94 -5.09 -21.32
CA VAL A 48 -24.39 -4.32 -22.43
C VAL A 48 -22.98 -3.82 -22.09
N GLN A 49 -22.02 -4.16 -22.94
CA GLN A 49 -20.60 -3.83 -22.72
C GLN A 49 -20.21 -2.47 -23.30
N VAL A 50 -20.77 -2.13 -24.46
CA VAL A 50 -20.49 -0.88 -25.17
C VAL A 50 -21.77 -0.31 -25.76
N ILE A 51 -21.88 1.01 -25.73
CA ILE A 51 -23.02 1.74 -26.26
C ILE A 51 -22.51 2.71 -27.34
N PHE A 52 -23.13 2.65 -28.52
CA PHE A 52 -23.04 3.69 -29.53
C PHE A 52 -24.33 4.48 -29.53
N CYS A 53 -24.25 5.79 -29.26
CA CYS A 53 -25.42 6.64 -29.15
C CYS A 53 -25.30 7.84 -30.09
N ASP A 54 -26.31 8.06 -30.94
CA ASP A 54 -26.41 9.31 -31.68
C ASP A 54 -26.60 10.48 -30.73
N GLN A 55 -25.96 11.60 -31.06
CA GLN A 55 -26.03 12.78 -30.22
C GLN A 55 -27.39 13.50 -30.32
N ARG A 56 -28.04 13.46 -31.48
CA ARG A 56 -29.24 14.24 -31.81
C ARG A 56 -30.44 13.33 -32.00
N MET A 57 -30.97 12.86 -30.88
CA MET A 57 -32.24 12.11 -30.88
C MET A 57 -33.41 13.01 -30.44
N PRO A 58 -34.64 12.73 -30.90
CA PRO A 58 -35.85 13.39 -30.42
C PRO A 58 -36.01 13.25 -28.90
N GLY A 59 -36.43 14.33 -28.25
CA GLY A 59 -36.70 14.35 -26.81
C GLY A 59 -35.45 14.50 -25.92
N ARG A 60 -34.46 13.60 -26.04
CA ARG A 60 -33.26 13.58 -25.19
C ARG A 60 -31.97 13.47 -26.00
N SER A 61 -30.99 14.32 -25.70
CA SER A 61 -29.67 14.27 -26.36
C SER A 61 -28.85 13.06 -25.93
N GLY A 62 -27.96 12.60 -26.80
CA GLY A 62 -27.08 11.46 -26.53
C GLY A 62 -26.20 11.68 -25.30
N VAL A 63 -25.56 12.85 -25.15
CA VAL A 63 -24.79 13.21 -23.94
C VAL A 63 -25.65 13.12 -22.67
N ALA A 64 -26.88 13.64 -22.69
CA ALA A 64 -27.76 13.60 -21.51
C ALA A 64 -28.17 12.17 -21.14
N PHE A 65 -28.34 11.29 -22.13
CA PHE A 65 -28.57 9.86 -21.91
C PHE A 65 -27.31 9.17 -21.37
N LEU A 66 -26.15 9.35 -22.00
CA LEU A 66 -24.89 8.73 -21.58
C LEU A 66 -24.42 9.18 -20.19
N THR A 67 -24.79 10.39 -19.77
CA THR A 67 -24.58 10.86 -18.39
C THR A 67 -25.33 10.01 -17.37
N GLU A 68 -26.58 9.63 -17.65
CA GLU A 68 -27.33 8.70 -16.80
C GLU A 68 -26.74 7.29 -16.85
N VAL A 69 -26.30 6.85 -18.02
CA VAL A 69 -25.61 5.56 -18.17
C VAL A 69 -24.37 5.52 -17.29
N ARG A 70 -23.57 6.58 -17.24
CA ARG A 70 -22.39 6.68 -16.36
C ARG A 70 -22.75 6.43 -14.89
N ASP A 71 -23.90 6.93 -14.44
CA ASP A 71 -24.29 6.83 -13.03
C ASP A 71 -24.91 5.46 -12.69
N ARG A 72 -25.65 4.85 -13.62
CA ARG A 72 -26.37 3.58 -13.40
C ARG A 72 -25.58 2.34 -13.84
N TRP A 73 -24.83 2.45 -14.92
CA TRP A 73 -23.99 1.41 -15.52
C TRP A 73 -22.59 1.96 -15.79
N PRO A 74 -21.83 2.27 -14.73
CA PRO A 74 -20.53 2.93 -14.87
C PRO A 74 -19.52 2.12 -15.70
N GLU A 75 -19.62 0.79 -15.66
CA GLU A 75 -18.74 -0.14 -16.38
C GLU A 75 -18.91 -0.07 -17.90
N ALA A 76 -20.13 0.23 -18.40
CA ALA A 76 -20.42 0.23 -19.84
C ALA A 76 -19.60 1.31 -20.55
N VAL A 77 -18.94 0.94 -21.66
CA VAL A 77 -18.12 1.87 -22.44
C VAL A 77 -19.03 2.69 -23.35
N ARG A 78 -18.97 4.01 -23.20
CA ARG A 78 -19.91 4.95 -23.83
C ARG A 78 -19.23 5.61 -25.04
N ILE A 79 -19.80 5.43 -26.22
CA ILE A 79 -19.35 6.05 -27.48
C ILE A 79 -20.49 6.91 -28.02
N ILE A 80 -20.15 8.12 -28.46
CA ILE A 80 -21.10 9.04 -29.07
C ILE A 80 -20.89 9.12 -30.58
N ILE A 81 -21.98 9.24 -31.33
CA ILE A 81 -21.95 9.44 -32.78
C ILE A 81 -22.47 10.85 -33.09
N THR A 82 -21.74 11.61 -33.91
CA THR A 82 -22.05 13.02 -34.19
C THR A 82 -21.78 13.42 -35.64
N GLY A 83 -22.59 14.30 -36.22
CA GLY A 83 -22.44 14.78 -37.59
C GLY A 83 -21.78 16.17 -37.75
N PHE A 84 -21.39 16.86 -36.67
CA PHE A 84 -20.93 18.26 -36.71
C PHE A 84 -19.52 18.45 -36.13
N THR A 85 -18.81 19.47 -36.59
CA THR A 85 -17.61 20.01 -35.93
C THR A 85 -18.01 20.63 -34.59
N GLU A 86 -17.53 20.06 -33.50
CA GLU A 86 -18.00 20.33 -32.13
C GLU A 86 -17.67 21.76 -31.65
N THR A 87 -18.57 22.34 -30.86
CA THR A 87 -18.34 23.60 -30.13
C THR A 87 -17.65 23.30 -28.79
N ASN A 88 -16.89 24.22 -28.20
CA ASN A 88 -16.21 24.01 -26.91
C ASN A 88 -17.14 23.48 -25.79
N ASP A 89 -18.39 23.94 -25.77
CA ASP A 89 -19.40 23.50 -24.78
C ASP A 89 -19.75 22.01 -24.91
N MET A 90 -19.63 21.45 -26.12
CA MET A 90 -19.90 20.04 -26.41
C MET A 90 -18.80 19.14 -25.86
N ILE A 91 -17.54 19.57 -25.96
CA ILE A 91 -16.38 18.84 -25.42
C ILE A 91 -16.45 18.77 -23.89
N ALA A 92 -16.88 19.85 -23.23
CA ALA A 92 -17.08 19.85 -21.77
C ALA A 92 -18.13 18.82 -21.35
N ALA A 93 -19.27 18.78 -22.04
CA ALA A 93 -20.36 17.86 -21.75
C ALA A 93 -19.97 16.39 -22.01
N ILE A 94 -19.11 16.13 -23.00
CA ILE A 94 -18.56 14.78 -23.29
C ILE A 94 -17.67 14.28 -22.14
N ASN A 95 -16.79 15.14 -21.62
CA ASN A 95 -15.92 14.81 -20.50
C ASN A 95 -16.73 14.55 -19.23
N GLU A 96 -17.73 15.38 -18.96
CA GLU A 96 -18.63 15.16 -17.81
C GLU A 96 -19.34 13.82 -17.96
N ALA A 97 -19.95 13.52 -19.10
CA ALA A 97 -20.66 12.25 -19.34
C ALA A 97 -19.76 11.00 -19.31
N GLY A 98 -18.44 11.14 -19.17
CA GLY A 98 -17.51 10.02 -19.11
C GLY A 98 -17.53 9.20 -20.41
N ILE A 99 -17.66 9.89 -21.54
CA ILE A 99 -17.66 9.29 -22.88
C ILE A 99 -16.23 8.90 -23.23
N TYR A 100 -16.05 7.67 -23.70
CA TYR A 100 -14.75 7.13 -24.05
C TYR A 100 -14.22 7.74 -25.35
N GLN A 101 -15.08 7.80 -26.38
CA GLN A 101 -14.72 8.27 -27.70
C GLN A 101 -15.95 8.78 -28.45
N PHE A 102 -15.75 9.69 -29.40
CA PHE A 102 -16.76 10.07 -30.39
C PHE A 102 -16.41 9.56 -31.79
N VAL A 103 -17.43 9.28 -32.59
CA VAL A 103 -17.34 8.84 -33.98
C VAL A 103 -18.11 9.84 -34.85
N THR A 104 -17.46 10.38 -35.89
CA THR A 104 -18.08 11.35 -36.78
C THR A 104 -18.84 10.70 -37.93
N LYS A 105 -20.04 11.21 -38.25
CA LYS A 105 -20.81 10.86 -39.46
C LYS A 105 -20.24 11.63 -40.67
N PRO A 106 -20.03 10.99 -41.84
CA PRO A 106 -20.21 9.56 -42.14
C PRO A 106 -19.03 8.71 -41.63
N TRP A 107 -19.31 7.51 -41.13
CA TRP A 107 -18.29 6.56 -40.64
C TRP A 107 -17.97 5.48 -41.68
N HIS A 108 -16.73 4.99 -41.66
CA HIS A 108 -16.35 3.79 -42.41
C HIS A 108 -16.62 2.54 -41.57
N PRO A 109 -17.15 1.43 -42.13
CA PRO A 109 -17.43 0.20 -41.39
C PRO A 109 -16.22 -0.31 -40.58
N ASP A 110 -15.04 -0.36 -41.19
CA ASP A 110 -13.81 -0.80 -40.50
C ASP A 110 -13.45 0.06 -39.28
N HIS A 111 -13.70 1.37 -39.35
CA HIS A 111 -13.43 2.27 -38.24
C HIS A 111 -14.41 2.04 -37.08
N LEU A 112 -15.69 1.81 -37.40
CA LEU A 112 -16.70 1.47 -36.40
C LEU A 112 -16.38 0.14 -35.71
N LEU A 113 -16.01 -0.88 -36.49
CA LEU A 113 -15.61 -2.19 -35.99
C LEU A 113 -14.38 -2.12 -35.08
N MET A 114 -13.33 -1.40 -35.51
CA MET A 114 -12.14 -1.19 -34.68
C MET A 114 -12.47 -0.47 -33.38
N THR A 115 -13.34 0.55 -33.43
CA THR A 115 -13.78 1.29 -32.24
C THR A 115 -14.54 0.38 -31.27
N ALA A 116 -15.45 -0.45 -31.78
CA ALA A 116 -16.20 -1.41 -30.98
C ALA A 116 -15.30 -2.45 -30.30
N LYS A 117 -14.31 -3.00 -31.02
CA LYS A 117 -13.33 -3.95 -30.46
C LYS A 117 -12.54 -3.35 -29.31
N ASN A 118 -11.96 -2.17 -29.53
CA ASN A 118 -11.18 -1.48 -28.51
C ASN A 118 -12.02 -1.19 -27.26
N ALA A 119 -13.27 -0.78 -27.45
CA ALA A 119 -14.19 -0.53 -26.35
C ALA A 119 -14.59 -1.82 -25.60
N ALA A 120 -14.86 -2.92 -26.29
CA ALA A 120 -15.18 -4.20 -25.65
C ALA A 120 -13.98 -4.79 -24.88
N ASP A 121 -12.76 -4.63 -25.40
CA ASP A 121 -11.55 -5.01 -24.68
C ASP A 121 -11.32 -4.13 -23.44
N LEU A 122 -11.58 -2.82 -23.53
CA LEU A 122 -11.52 -1.92 -22.37
C LEU A 122 -12.51 -2.34 -21.27
N PHE A 123 -13.75 -2.68 -21.65
CA PHE A 123 -14.75 -3.20 -20.72
C PHE A 123 -14.25 -4.47 -19.99
N ARG A 124 -13.72 -5.44 -20.76
CA ARG A 124 -13.20 -6.70 -20.22
C ARG A 124 -12.04 -6.46 -19.24
N LEU A 125 -11.07 -5.64 -19.63
CA LEU A 125 -9.91 -5.30 -18.80
C LEU A 125 -10.33 -4.59 -17.51
N SER A 126 -11.31 -3.68 -17.58
CA SER A 126 -11.82 -2.98 -16.41
C SER A 126 -12.44 -3.96 -15.39
N ARG A 127 -13.31 -4.88 -15.85
CA ARG A 127 -13.92 -5.90 -14.97
C ARG A 127 -12.89 -6.86 -14.37
N GLU A 128 -11.90 -7.29 -15.16
CA GLU A 128 -10.82 -8.15 -14.67
C GLU A 128 -9.99 -7.48 -13.58
N HIS A 129 -9.65 -6.21 -13.77
CA HIS A 129 -8.90 -5.43 -12.78
C HIS A 129 -9.67 -5.27 -11.46
N GLU A 130 -10.98 -5.02 -11.51
CA GLU A 130 -11.81 -4.91 -10.31
C GLU A 130 -11.90 -6.24 -9.56
N ARG A 131 -12.09 -7.35 -10.28
CA ARG A 131 -12.12 -8.70 -9.71
C ARG A 131 -10.81 -9.05 -9.02
N MET A 132 -9.67 -8.81 -9.68
CA MET A 132 -8.36 -9.09 -9.09
C MET A 132 -8.08 -8.20 -7.87
N SER A 133 -8.53 -6.94 -7.90
CA SER A 133 -8.41 -6.00 -6.77
C SER A 133 -9.23 -6.44 -5.54
N LEU A 134 -10.36 -7.10 -5.74
CA LEU A 134 -11.15 -7.71 -4.66
C LEU A 134 -10.47 -8.94 -4.07
N GLU A 135 -9.94 -9.83 -4.92
CA GLU A 135 -9.21 -11.03 -4.48
C GLU A 135 -7.95 -10.68 -3.69
N MET A 136 -7.15 -9.72 -4.16
CA MET A 136 -5.99 -9.19 -3.44
C MET A 136 -6.35 -8.67 -2.04
N ARG A 137 -7.43 -7.87 -1.93
CA ARG A 137 -7.90 -7.34 -0.63
C ARG A 137 -8.33 -8.45 0.31
N TYR A 138 -8.96 -9.51 -0.19
CA TYR A 138 -9.36 -10.66 0.62
C TYR A 138 -8.15 -11.45 1.12
N LEU A 139 -7.17 -11.72 0.25
CA LEU A 139 -5.95 -12.45 0.61
C LEU A 139 -5.08 -11.68 1.61
N ALA A 140 -4.93 -10.36 1.44
CA ALA A 140 -4.15 -9.50 2.34
C ALA A 140 -4.64 -9.60 3.80
N ARG A 141 -5.96 -9.60 4.02
CA ARG A 141 -6.56 -9.71 5.36
C ARG A 141 -6.27 -11.06 6.06
N ASN A 142 -6.15 -12.14 5.29
CA ASN A 142 -5.90 -13.48 5.83
C ASN A 142 -4.43 -13.72 6.19
N VAL A 143 -3.50 -13.10 5.45
CA VAL A 143 -2.06 -13.19 5.75
C VAL A 143 -1.72 -12.33 6.97
N GLU A 144 -2.27 -11.12 7.04
CA GLU A 144 -2.01 -10.19 8.13
C GLU A 144 -2.52 -10.73 9.47
N SER A 145 -3.74 -11.29 9.50
CA SER A 145 -4.32 -11.89 10.72
C SER A 145 -3.55 -13.11 11.23
N LYS A 146 -3.08 -14.00 10.35
CA LYS A 146 -2.26 -15.16 10.77
C LYS A 146 -0.89 -14.75 11.28
N LEU A 147 -0.25 -13.78 10.63
CA LEU A 147 1.06 -13.29 11.06
C LEU A 147 0.96 -12.55 12.40
N GLU A 148 -0.10 -11.77 12.61
CA GLU A 148 -0.38 -11.12 13.89
C GLU A 148 -0.65 -12.13 15.01
N GLN A 149 -1.43 -13.19 14.74
CA GLN A 149 -1.70 -14.24 15.72
C GLN A 149 -0.42 -15.01 16.11
N GLN A 150 0.42 -15.38 15.13
CA GLN A 150 1.71 -16.01 15.42
C GLN A 150 2.63 -15.08 16.22
N ARG A 151 2.68 -13.79 15.88
CA ARG A 151 3.46 -12.79 16.62
C ARG A 151 2.93 -12.59 18.04
N ARG A 152 1.60 -12.55 18.24
CA ARG A 152 0.98 -12.45 19.57
C ARG A 152 1.28 -13.68 20.45
N ALA A 153 1.17 -14.88 19.91
CA ALA A 153 1.53 -16.10 20.64
C ALA A 153 3.02 -16.14 21.03
N LEU A 154 3.91 -15.65 20.15
CA LEU A 154 5.33 -15.46 20.47
C LEU A 154 5.54 -14.42 21.58
N ARG A 155 4.79 -13.31 21.58
CA ARG A 155 4.87 -12.25 22.62
C ARG A 155 4.42 -12.75 23.99
N GLU A 156 3.30 -13.48 24.05
CA GLU A 156 2.78 -14.06 25.30
C GLU A 156 3.79 -15.03 25.92
N GLY A 157 4.54 -15.78 25.10
CA GLY A 157 5.60 -16.67 25.54
C GLY A 157 6.99 -16.05 25.74
N LEU A 158 7.19 -14.75 25.50
CA LEU A 158 8.50 -14.07 25.57
C LEU A 158 8.53 -12.85 26.50
N GLY A 159 7.40 -12.48 27.10
CA GLY A 159 7.31 -11.39 28.08
C GLY A 159 7.97 -11.71 29.43
N PHE A 160 7.55 -10.97 30.46
CA PHE A 160 8.12 -11.04 31.81
C PHE A 160 8.09 -12.42 32.47
N GLU A 161 7.26 -13.36 32.01
CA GLU A 161 7.18 -14.71 32.57
C GLU A 161 8.42 -15.58 32.29
N LYS A 162 9.25 -15.23 31.29
CA LYS A 162 10.54 -15.91 31.05
C LYS A 162 11.70 -15.37 31.87
N VAL A 163 11.52 -14.27 32.60
CA VAL A 163 12.57 -13.79 33.51
C VAL A 163 12.65 -14.75 34.69
N LEU A 164 13.66 -15.62 34.65
CA LEU A 164 13.90 -16.66 35.65
C LEU A 164 13.99 -16.05 37.05
N ARG A 165 13.10 -16.48 37.93
CA ARG A 165 13.02 -16.02 39.32
C ARG A 165 12.27 -17.02 40.19
N ALA A 166 12.60 -17.04 41.48
CA ALA A 166 11.82 -17.79 42.46
C ALA A 166 10.45 -17.10 42.72
N PRO A 167 9.42 -17.83 43.17
CA PRO A 167 8.09 -17.26 43.46
C PRO A 167 8.11 -16.04 44.38
N ASN A 168 9.02 -16.01 45.36
CA ASN A 168 9.17 -14.92 46.33
C ASN A 168 10.42 -14.04 46.07
N SER A 169 10.88 -13.97 44.82
CA SER A 169 12.07 -13.20 44.46
C SER A 169 11.85 -11.69 44.62
N PRO A 170 12.85 -10.92 45.10
CA PRO A 170 12.79 -9.45 45.08
C PRO A 170 12.66 -8.88 43.66
N LEU A 171 13.00 -9.66 42.62
CA LEU A 171 12.78 -9.28 41.23
C LEU A 171 11.30 -9.09 40.88
N ASN A 172 10.36 -9.64 41.65
CA ASN A 172 8.93 -9.47 41.39
C ASN A 172 8.51 -7.99 41.41
N ALA A 173 9.03 -7.20 42.36
CA ALA A 173 8.75 -5.77 42.43
C ALA A 173 9.34 -5.03 41.24
N VAL A 174 10.58 -5.37 40.85
CA VAL A 174 11.27 -4.79 39.68
C VAL A 174 10.51 -5.12 38.39
N ILE A 175 10.01 -6.35 38.25
CA ILE A 175 9.23 -6.78 37.08
C ILE A 175 7.88 -6.06 37.02
N ALA A 176 7.20 -5.89 38.15
CA ALA A 176 5.95 -5.13 38.21
C ALA A 176 6.17 -3.67 37.76
N GLN A 177 7.25 -3.05 38.22
CA GLN A 177 7.64 -1.71 37.80
C GLN A 177 8.00 -1.68 36.31
N ALA A 178 8.85 -2.59 35.85
CA ALA A 178 9.26 -2.68 34.45
C ALA A 178 8.06 -2.90 33.51
N ARG A 179 7.06 -3.68 33.93
CA ARG A 179 5.81 -3.90 33.17
C ARG A 179 5.00 -2.61 33.03
N GLN A 180 4.95 -1.79 34.08
CA GLN A 180 4.30 -0.48 34.02
C GLN A 180 5.02 0.47 33.05
N TYR A 181 6.36 0.47 33.04
CA TYR A 181 7.13 1.35 32.15
C TYR A 181 7.20 0.85 30.71
N ALA A 182 7.03 -0.46 30.47
CA ALA A 182 7.10 -1.06 29.13
C ALA A 182 6.05 -0.48 28.16
N SER A 183 4.90 -0.01 28.65
CA SER A 183 3.86 0.61 27.80
C SER A 183 4.18 2.04 27.36
N PHE A 184 5.21 2.67 27.91
CA PHE A 184 5.61 4.03 27.58
C PHE A 184 6.76 4.06 26.58
N ASP A 185 6.74 5.06 25.70
CA ASP A 185 7.79 5.27 24.71
C ASP A 185 8.89 6.20 25.25
N VAL A 186 9.62 5.72 26.25
CA VAL A 186 10.67 6.48 26.95
C VAL A 186 11.95 5.65 27.08
N PRO A 187 13.14 6.28 27.07
CA PRO A 187 14.37 5.58 27.39
C PRO A 187 14.37 5.03 28.83
N VAL A 188 14.87 3.81 29.01
CA VAL A 188 14.89 3.14 30.32
C VAL A 188 16.33 2.83 30.72
N LEU A 189 16.69 3.15 31.96
CA LEU A 189 17.97 2.76 32.56
C LEU A 189 17.80 1.53 33.45
N ILE A 190 18.44 0.41 33.12
CA ILE A 190 18.44 -0.80 33.95
C ILE A 190 19.77 -0.92 34.69
N THR A 191 19.74 -0.89 36.02
CA THR A 191 20.92 -1.00 36.89
C THR A 191 20.98 -2.35 37.60
N GLY A 192 22.16 -2.73 38.07
CA GLY A 192 22.40 -3.98 38.80
C GLY A 192 23.74 -4.62 38.48
N GLU A 193 24.21 -5.50 39.36
CA GLU A 193 25.50 -6.20 39.26
C GLU A 193 25.63 -7.05 37.99
N ALA A 194 26.84 -7.41 37.59
CA ALA A 194 27.06 -8.31 36.45
C ALA A 194 26.33 -9.66 36.65
N GLY A 195 25.75 -10.23 35.59
CA GLY A 195 25.04 -11.53 35.67
C GLY A 195 23.61 -11.49 36.24
N THR A 196 23.10 -10.34 36.69
CA THR A 196 21.74 -10.20 37.28
C THR A 196 20.57 -10.28 36.29
N GLY A 197 20.79 -10.72 35.04
CA GLY A 197 19.72 -10.95 34.07
C GLY A 197 19.10 -9.68 33.43
N LYS A 198 19.80 -8.54 33.45
CA LYS A 198 19.30 -7.27 32.87
C LYS A 198 18.91 -7.35 31.40
N ALA A 199 19.65 -8.11 30.58
CA ALA A 199 19.32 -8.34 29.18
C ALA A 199 17.97 -9.07 29.02
N ALA A 200 17.71 -10.05 29.90
CA ALA A 200 16.42 -10.76 29.92
C ALA A 200 15.29 -9.82 30.34
N LEU A 201 15.52 -8.92 31.29
CA LEU A 201 14.55 -7.89 31.68
C LEU A 201 14.29 -6.89 30.53
N ALA A 202 15.32 -6.39 29.86
CA ALA A 202 15.18 -5.47 28.71
C ALA A 202 14.37 -6.11 27.57
N ARG A 203 14.64 -7.38 27.28
CA ARG A 203 13.90 -8.17 26.30
C ARG A 203 12.44 -8.37 26.70
N ALA A 204 12.19 -8.67 27.98
CA ALA A 204 10.83 -8.78 28.51
C ALA A 204 10.07 -7.44 28.42
N MET A 205 10.74 -6.32 28.70
CA MET A 205 10.15 -4.98 28.53
C MET A 205 9.79 -4.71 27.06
N HIS A 206 10.68 -5.04 26.11
CA HIS A 206 10.37 -4.90 24.69
C HIS A 206 9.12 -5.69 24.28
N TYR A 207 9.00 -6.96 24.68
CA TYR A 207 7.82 -7.77 24.37
C TYR A 207 6.55 -7.36 25.14
N GLY A 208 6.70 -6.63 26.25
CA GLY A 208 5.60 -5.99 26.98
C GLY A 208 5.23 -4.59 26.46
N SER A 209 5.90 -4.09 25.43
CA SER A 209 5.73 -2.73 24.91
C SER A 209 4.83 -2.63 23.67
N LEU A 210 4.49 -1.40 23.27
CA LEU A 210 3.83 -1.12 21.99
C LEU A 210 4.68 -1.51 20.77
N ARG A 211 6.00 -1.73 20.96
CA ARG A 211 6.96 -2.09 19.91
C ARG A 211 7.23 -3.61 19.88
N ALA A 212 6.40 -4.44 20.51
CA ALA A 212 6.66 -5.88 20.66
C ALA A 212 6.65 -6.70 19.35
N ASP A 213 6.25 -6.14 18.21
CA ASP A 213 6.35 -6.72 16.84
C ASP A 213 7.54 -6.16 16.05
N ARG A 214 8.25 -5.21 16.65
CA ARG A 214 9.36 -4.51 16.01
C ARG A 214 10.68 -5.18 16.38
N PRO A 215 11.78 -4.87 15.68
CA PRO A 215 13.06 -5.48 15.99
C PRO A 215 13.55 -5.14 17.41
N PHE A 216 14.12 -6.14 18.09
CA PHE A 216 14.92 -5.94 19.30
C PHE A 216 16.39 -6.22 18.97
N GLN A 217 17.23 -5.20 19.03
CA GLN A 217 18.67 -5.32 18.84
C GLN A 217 19.38 -5.15 20.18
N GLU A 218 20.43 -5.94 20.39
CA GLU A 218 21.23 -5.92 21.60
C GLU A 218 22.70 -5.83 21.21
N ILE A 219 23.44 -4.98 21.90
CA ILE A 219 24.90 -4.88 21.76
C ILE A 219 25.55 -4.73 23.14
N ASP A 220 26.63 -5.47 23.33
CA ASP A 220 27.51 -5.30 24.48
C ASP A 220 28.66 -4.37 24.10
N CYS A 221 28.74 -3.24 24.81
CA CYS A 221 29.81 -2.26 24.62
C CYS A 221 31.03 -2.55 25.51
N THR A 222 30.97 -3.56 26.38
CA THR A 222 32.01 -3.83 27.37
C THR A 222 33.28 -4.35 26.69
N GLY A 223 34.38 -3.59 26.78
CA GLY A 223 35.69 -4.02 26.25
C GLY A 223 35.80 -4.02 24.73
N VAL A 224 34.83 -3.42 24.02
CA VAL A 224 34.84 -3.29 22.56
C VAL A 224 35.53 -1.98 22.17
N GLU A 225 36.41 -2.01 21.17
CA GLU A 225 37.06 -0.82 20.64
C GLU A 225 36.05 0.10 19.92
N ASP A 226 36.24 1.41 20.05
CA ASP A 226 35.32 2.43 19.53
C ASP A 226 35.02 2.25 18.03
N ASP A 227 36.03 1.95 17.21
CA ASP A 227 35.85 1.84 15.76
C ASP A 227 34.98 0.63 15.36
N ILE A 228 35.13 -0.48 16.09
CA ILE A 228 34.28 -1.66 15.91
C ILE A 228 32.85 -1.34 16.36
N LEU A 229 32.72 -0.66 17.51
CA LEU A 229 31.43 -0.30 18.07
C LEU A 229 30.67 0.70 17.15
N GLU A 230 31.36 1.68 16.57
CA GLU A 230 30.77 2.59 15.58
C GLU A 230 30.31 1.86 14.32
N LEU A 231 31.13 0.92 13.82
CA LEU A 231 30.78 0.11 12.65
C LEU A 231 29.54 -0.75 12.91
N GLU A 232 29.42 -1.37 14.10
CA GLU A 232 28.23 -2.14 14.46
C GLU A 232 27.00 -1.26 14.66
N LEU A 233 27.12 -0.14 15.38
CA LEU A 233 25.99 0.74 15.71
C LEU A 233 25.48 1.52 14.49
N PHE A 234 26.38 2.19 13.78
CA PHE A 234 26.04 3.14 12.71
C PHE A 234 26.16 2.54 11.30
N GLY A 235 26.93 1.45 11.16
CA GLY A 235 27.21 0.89 9.85
C GLY A 235 28.21 1.72 9.04
N ALA A 236 28.46 1.28 7.82
CA ALA A 236 29.43 1.89 6.92
C ALA A 236 28.96 1.85 5.46
N ARG A 237 29.25 2.90 4.70
CA ARG A 237 29.10 2.85 3.24
C ARG A 237 30.17 1.95 2.61
N ARG A 238 29.89 1.46 1.41
CA ARG A 238 30.86 0.72 0.60
C ARG A 238 32.14 1.57 0.41
N GLY A 239 33.30 0.97 0.68
CA GLY A 239 34.59 1.64 0.53
C GLY A 239 34.97 2.61 1.67
N ALA A 240 34.16 2.71 2.72
CA ALA A 240 34.47 3.56 3.89
C ALA A 240 35.58 2.98 4.78
N ILE A 241 35.79 1.66 4.74
CA ILE A 241 36.79 0.94 5.53
C ILE A 241 37.63 0.08 4.59
N ALA A 242 38.95 0.13 4.74
CA ALA A 242 39.88 -0.69 3.96
C ALA A 242 39.57 -2.18 4.16
N GLY A 243 39.30 -2.91 3.06
CA GLY A 243 38.93 -4.33 3.09
C GLY A 243 37.43 -4.61 3.13
N LEU A 244 36.57 -3.60 3.33
CA LEU A 244 35.11 -3.77 3.31
C LEU A 244 34.54 -3.54 1.89
N GLN A 245 34.35 -4.63 1.14
CA GLN A 245 33.92 -4.59 -0.27
C GLN A 245 32.43 -4.22 -0.45
N THR A 246 31.60 -4.50 0.54
CA THR A 246 30.16 -4.20 0.57
C THR A 246 29.84 -3.33 1.79
N GLY A 247 28.93 -2.36 1.66
CA GLY A 247 28.51 -1.56 2.82
C GLY A 247 27.87 -2.42 3.91
N LYS A 248 27.88 -1.91 5.16
CA LYS A 248 27.30 -2.59 6.32
C LYS A 248 26.15 -1.77 6.90
N VAL A 249 24.99 -2.40 7.07
CA VAL A 249 23.83 -1.83 7.76
C VAL A 249 24.03 -1.92 9.28
N GLY A 250 24.00 -0.76 9.95
CA GLY A 250 24.19 -0.66 11.40
C GLY A 250 22.99 -1.13 12.23
N LEU A 251 23.21 -1.40 13.52
CA LEU A 251 22.17 -1.83 14.46
C LEU A 251 21.08 -0.78 14.67
N LEU A 252 21.41 0.50 14.62
CA LEU A 252 20.41 1.57 14.72
C LEU A 252 19.40 1.52 13.56
N GLN A 253 19.87 1.23 12.34
CA GLN A 253 18.98 1.05 11.18
C GLN A 253 18.15 -0.23 11.33
N LYS A 254 18.76 -1.32 11.80
CA LYS A 254 18.06 -2.59 12.04
C LYS A 254 17.04 -2.49 13.18
N ALA A 255 17.22 -1.56 14.11
CA ALA A 255 16.33 -1.30 15.24
C ALA A 255 15.31 -0.19 14.96
N ASP A 256 15.16 0.27 13.70
CA ASP A 256 14.21 1.31 13.38
C ASP A 256 12.77 0.90 13.72
N ARG A 257 12.05 1.82 14.38
CA ARG A 257 10.76 1.64 15.05
C ARG A 257 10.74 0.54 16.13
N GLY A 258 11.90 0.01 16.51
CA GLY A 258 12.09 -1.06 17.47
C GLY A 258 12.75 -0.59 18.76
N THR A 259 13.53 -1.49 19.36
CA THR A 259 14.26 -1.26 20.61
C THR A 259 15.72 -1.64 20.44
N LEU A 260 16.61 -0.75 20.90
CA LEU A 260 18.04 -1.02 20.99
C LEU A 260 18.43 -1.07 22.48
N PHE A 261 18.93 -2.23 22.92
CA PHE A 261 19.48 -2.43 24.25
C PHE A 261 20.99 -2.30 24.23
N LEU A 262 21.51 -1.37 25.03
CA LEU A 262 22.94 -1.07 25.15
C LEU A 262 23.46 -1.60 26.49
N ASN A 263 24.19 -2.70 26.46
CA ASN A 263 24.85 -3.24 27.63
C ASN A 263 26.24 -2.59 27.81
N GLY A 264 26.64 -2.34 29.05
CA GLY A 264 27.98 -1.83 29.35
C GLY A 264 28.21 -0.34 29.07
N LEU A 265 27.19 0.53 29.13
CA LEU A 265 27.36 1.97 28.85
C LEU A 265 28.44 2.66 29.71
N ALA A 266 28.67 2.18 30.93
CA ALA A 266 29.69 2.71 31.82
C ALA A 266 31.12 2.57 31.27
N GLY A 267 31.36 1.58 30.39
CA GLY A 267 32.67 1.35 29.76
C GLY A 267 32.89 2.14 28.47
N LEU A 268 31.93 2.96 28.04
CA LEU A 268 32.04 3.71 26.79
C LEU A 268 32.99 4.88 26.90
N SER A 269 33.75 5.13 25.83
CA SER A 269 34.55 6.34 25.70
C SER A 269 33.66 7.60 25.67
N PRO A 270 34.19 8.77 26.06
CA PRO A 270 33.45 10.04 25.95
C PRO A 270 32.97 10.33 24.52
N ARG A 271 33.73 9.88 23.51
CA ARG A 271 33.36 10.00 22.09
C ARG A 271 32.08 9.24 21.79
N MET A 272 31.99 7.98 22.25
CA MET A 272 30.80 7.16 22.02
C MET A 272 29.59 7.60 22.82
N GLN A 273 29.79 8.11 24.03
CA GLN A 273 28.70 8.70 24.82
C GLN A 273 28.07 9.91 24.11
N LEU A 274 28.90 10.80 23.55
CA LEU A 274 28.40 11.94 22.77
C LEU A 274 27.68 11.52 21.49
N ALA A 275 28.20 10.51 20.80
CA ALA A 275 27.56 9.98 19.59
C ALA A 275 26.16 9.42 19.90
N LEU A 276 26.04 8.57 20.94
CA LEU A 276 24.77 8.02 21.37
C LEU A 276 23.79 9.09 21.89
N LEU A 277 24.30 10.11 22.59
CA LEU A 277 23.48 11.24 23.05
C LEU A 277 22.85 11.99 21.88
N ARG A 278 23.59 12.21 20.78
CA ARG A 278 23.04 12.83 19.57
C ARG A 278 21.93 11.98 18.97
N VAL A 279 22.13 10.67 18.86
CA VAL A 279 21.08 9.77 18.36
C VAL A 279 19.85 9.82 19.26
N ALA A 280 20.02 9.78 20.58
CA ALA A 280 18.91 9.80 21.53
C ALA A 280 18.13 11.13 21.51
N ARG A 281 18.77 12.26 21.18
CA ARG A 281 18.12 13.58 21.12
C ARG A 281 17.53 13.92 19.76
N GLU A 282 18.25 13.60 18.69
CA GLU A 282 17.95 14.05 17.33
C GLU A 282 17.27 12.97 16.49
N GLY A 283 17.27 11.71 16.95
CA GLY A 283 16.78 10.57 16.18
C GLY A 283 17.54 10.40 14.86
N ALA A 284 18.82 10.82 14.83
CA ALA A 284 19.60 10.90 13.61
C ALA A 284 21.06 10.51 13.85
N PHE A 285 21.68 9.87 12.85
CA PHE A 285 23.08 9.48 12.89
C PHE A 285 23.66 9.46 11.46
N ARG A 286 24.98 9.29 11.35
CA ARG A 286 25.67 9.22 10.05
C ARG A 286 26.49 7.92 9.97
N PRO A 287 26.28 7.07 8.97
CA PRO A 287 27.13 5.91 8.74
C PRO A 287 28.58 6.31 8.47
N LEU A 288 29.53 5.43 8.80
CA LEU A 288 30.95 5.65 8.53
C LEU A 288 31.19 5.84 7.02
N GLY A 289 31.95 6.88 6.67
CA GLY A 289 32.23 7.26 5.29
C GLY A 289 31.02 7.81 4.50
N SER A 290 29.90 8.11 5.16
CA SER A 290 28.76 8.79 4.54
C SER A 290 28.79 10.30 4.82
N HIS A 291 28.34 11.11 3.87
CA HIS A 291 28.04 12.54 4.12
C HIS A 291 26.56 12.78 4.45
N GLU A 292 25.70 11.79 4.17
CA GLU A 292 24.27 11.85 4.42
C GLU A 292 23.93 11.40 5.84
N THR A 293 23.08 12.17 6.50
CA THR A 293 22.48 11.86 7.80
C THR A 293 21.24 11.00 7.59
N GLN A 294 21.11 9.93 8.37
CA GLN A 294 19.94 9.06 8.40
C GLN A 294 19.13 9.29 9.67
N ARG A 295 17.80 9.16 9.58
CA ARG A 295 16.88 9.26 10.72
C ARG A 295 16.37 7.89 11.13
N VAL A 296 16.23 7.67 12.44
CA VAL A 296 15.73 6.45 13.07
C VAL A 296 14.87 6.83 14.26
N ASP A 297 13.77 6.10 14.43
CA ASP A 297 12.91 6.14 15.62
C ASP A 297 13.13 4.87 16.44
N SER A 298 13.97 4.90 17.46
CA SER A 298 14.24 3.72 18.32
C SER A 298 14.17 4.09 19.80
N ALA A 299 13.49 3.25 20.60
CA ALA A 299 13.49 3.38 22.05
C ALA A 299 14.81 2.82 22.60
N SER A 300 15.58 3.65 23.31
CA SER A 300 16.88 3.27 23.86
C SER A 300 16.74 2.76 25.29
N ILE A 301 17.14 1.51 25.54
CA ILE A 301 17.22 0.97 26.91
C ILE A 301 18.71 0.88 27.26
N GLY A 302 19.16 1.77 28.13
CA GLY A 302 20.54 1.85 28.58
C GLY A 302 20.78 1.10 29.88
N ARG A 303 22.02 0.66 30.13
CA ARG A 303 22.46 0.14 31.43
C ARG A 303 23.36 1.15 32.14
N GLY A 304 23.01 1.53 33.38
CA GLY A 304 23.90 2.32 34.25
C GLY A 304 24.74 1.38 35.12
N GLY A 305 26.06 1.56 35.14
CA GLY A 305 26.96 0.82 36.01
C GLY A 305 27.54 1.73 37.09
N SER A 306 27.48 1.25 38.33
CA SER A 306 28.49 1.45 39.38
C SER A 306 29.35 0.20 39.44
#